data_AF-A0A0S4IZA4-F1
#
_entry.id   AF-A0A0S4IZA4-F1
#
_cell.length_a   1.000
_cell.length_b   1.000
_cell.length_c   1.000
_cell.angle_alpha   90.00
_cell.angle_beta   90.00
_cell.angle_gamma   90.00
#
_symmetry.space_group_name_H-M   'P 1'
#
loop_
_entity.id
_entity.type
_entity.pdbx_description
1 polymer ?
#
loop_
_entity_poly.entity_id
_entity_poly.type
_entity_poly.pdbx_seq_one_letter_code
_entity_poly.pdbx_strand_id
1 'polypeptide(L)' 'MADQPAATSRERITNLPVRQYLDETCVPLMMQAMSAVARARPEDPIDYLAHYLLAHNPRRSIDGMSPQRR' A
#
# COMPACT_ATOMS: atom_id res chain seq x y z
N MET A 1 34.92 -10.73 12.19
CA MET A 1 34.69 -9.41 11.57
C MET A 1 34.01 -9.63 10.23
N ALA A 2 32.69 -9.45 10.17
CA ALA A 2 31.91 -9.30 8.93
C ALA A 2 30.60 -8.61 9.31
N ASP A 3 30.72 -7.33 9.63
CA ASP A 3 29.60 -6.40 9.79
C ASP A 3 29.01 -6.17 8.38
N GLN A 4 27.86 -6.78 8.10
CA GLN A 4 27.09 -6.45 6.90
C GLN A 4 26.11 -5.34 7.29
N PRO A 5 26.22 -4.14 6.69
CA PRO A 5 25.22 -3.11 6.92
C PRO A 5 23.95 -3.59 6.22
N ALA A 6 22.93 -3.90 7.01
CA ALA A 6 21.57 -4.12 6.54
C ALA A 6 21.07 -2.79 5.96
N ALA A 7 21.39 -2.53 4.69
CA ALA A 7 20.84 -1.42 3.91
C ALA A 7 19.32 -1.48 4.08
N THR A 8 18.79 -0.43 4.67
CA THR A 8 17.45 -0.42 5.22
C THR A 8 16.46 -0.68 4.09
N SER A 9 15.49 -1.58 4.29
CA SER A 9 14.54 -2.01 3.24
C SER A 9 13.76 -0.85 2.58
N ARG A 10 13.80 0.35 3.17
CA ARG A 10 13.27 1.61 2.61
C ARG A 10 14.15 2.22 1.52
N GLU A 11 15.48 2.15 1.62
CA GLU A 11 16.42 2.71 0.63
C GLU A 11 16.36 1.97 -0.70
N ARG A 12 15.98 0.68 -0.69
CA ARG A 12 15.80 -0.07 -1.93
C ARG A 12 14.63 0.42 -2.76
N ILE A 13 13.60 0.98 -2.14
CA ILE A 13 12.37 1.41 -2.81
C ILE A 13 12.54 2.76 -3.52
N THR A 14 13.38 3.64 -2.97
CA THR A 14 13.57 5.01 -3.48
C THR A 14 14.34 5.08 -4.80
N ASN A 15 15.07 4.01 -5.16
CA ASN A 15 15.83 3.94 -6.40
C ASN A 15 15.25 2.94 -7.41
N LEU A 16 14.02 2.47 -7.19
CA LEU A 16 13.36 1.52 -8.08
C LEU A 16 12.94 2.21 -9.38
N PRO A 17 13.06 1.52 -10.53
CA PRO A 17 12.36 1.92 -11.74
C PRO A 17 10.86 2.11 -11.45
N VAL A 18 10.25 3.14 -12.04
CA VAL A 18 8.84 3.54 -11.78
C VAL A 18 7.87 2.35 -11.82
N ARG A 19 8.04 1.45 -12.80
CA ARG A 19 7.19 0.26 -12.94
C ARG A 19 7.28 -0.65 -11.71
N GLN A 20 8.48 -0.88 -11.20
CA GLN A 20 8.71 -1.73 -10.04
C GLN A 20 8.22 -1.07 -8.75
N TYR A 21 8.42 0.25 -8.61
CA TYR A 21 7.86 1.00 -7.47
C TYR A 21 6.34 0.86 -7.40
N LEU A 22 5.64 1.01 -8.53
CA LEU A 22 4.18 0.87 -8.58
C LEU A 22 3.75 -0.58 -8.31
N ASP A 23 4.45 -1.57 -8.89
CA ASP A 23 4.18 -3.01 -8.70
C ASP A 23 4.31 -3.43 -7.23
N GLU A 24 5.33 -2.92 -6.54
CA GLU A 24 5.60 -3.27 -5.13
C GLU A 24 4.73 -2.49 -4.12
N THR A 25 4.20 -1.33 -4.48
CA THR A 25 3.50 -0.46 -3.52
C THR A 25 1.98 -0.42 -3.67
N CYS A 26 1.46 -0.20 -4.87
CA CYS A 26 0.05 0.16 -5.07
C CYS A 26 -0.72 -0.71 -6.06
N VAL A 27 -0.05 -1.30 -7.06
CA VAL A 27 -0.68 -2.14 -8.09
C VAL A 27 -1.47 -3.32 -7.52
N PRO A 28 -0.96 -4.14 -6.57
CA PRO A 28 -1.73 -5.29 -6.08
C PRO A 28 -3.04 -4.86 -5.41
N LEU A 29 -3.01 -3.80 -4.60
CA LEU A 29 -4.19 -3.27 -3.94
C LEU A 29 -5.18 -2.65 -4.94
N MET A 30 -4.68 -1.93 -5.95
CA MET A 30 -5.52 -1.39 -7.04
C MET A 30 -6.20 -2.51 -7.83
N MET A 31 -5.49 -3.59 -8.15
CA MET A 31 -6.05 -4.75 -8.87
C MET A 31 -7.18 -5.42 -8.08
N GLN A 32 -7.01 -5.56 -6.76
CA GLN A 32 -8.06 -6.07 -5.88
C GLN A 32 -9.27 -5.12 -5.84
N ALA A 33 -9.05 -3.81 -5.71
CA ALA A 33 -10.11 -2.81 -5.69
C ALA A 33 -10.90 -2.78 -7.02
N MET A 34 -10.22 -2.84 -8.17
CA MET A 34 -10.87 -2.90 -9.48
C MET A 34 -11.69 -4.17 -9.65
N SER A 35 -11.21 -5.31 -9.14
CA SER A 35 -11.97 -6.57 -9.14
C SER A 35 -13.24 -6.48 -8.28
N ALA A 36 -13.18 -5.77 -7.15
CA ALA A 36 -14.33 -5.52 -6.29
C ALA A 36 -15.37 -4.60 -6.98
N VAL A 37 -14.92 -3.52 -7.62
CA VAL A 37 -15.80 -2.63 -8.40
C VAL A 37 -16.49 -3.39 -9.53
N ALA A 38 -15.76 -4.24 -10.26
CA ALA A 38 -16.32 -5.02 -11.37
C ALA A 38 -17.44 -5.98 -10.92
N ARG A 39 -17.35 -6.51 -9.69
CA ARG A 39 -18.38 -7.38 -9.11
C ARG A 39 -19.55 -6.61 -8.51
N ALA A 40 -19.27 -5.53 -7.78
CA ALA A 40 -20.29 -4.77 -7.07
C ALA A 40 -21.11 -3.85 -8.00
N ARG A 41 -20.54 -3.40 -9.14
CA ARG A 41 -21.16 -2.45 -10.08
C ARG A 41 -21.88 -1.29 -9.35
N PRO A 42 -21.18 -0.58 -8.44
CA PRO A 42 -21.78 0.52 -7.70
C PRO A 42 -22.18 1.67 -8.64
N GLU A 43 -23.10 2.51 -8.18
CA GLU A 43 -23.51 3.74 -8.87
C GLU A 43 -22.31 4.68 -9.11
N ASP A 44 -21.43 4.81 -8.11
CA ASP A 44 -20.21 5.60 -8.15
C ASP A 44 -18.95 4.72 -7.99
N PRO A 45 -18.38 4.20 -9.09
CA PRO A 45 -17.22 3.30 -9.02
C PRO A 45 -15.95 3.96 -8.47
N ILE A 46 -15.80 5.28 -8.63
CA ILE A 46 -14.62 6.02 -8.14
C ILE A 46 -14.66 6.16 -6.62
N ASP A 47 -15.82 6.54 -6.07
CA ASP A 47 -16.01 6.68 -4.63
C ASP A 47 -15.84 5.34 -3.92
N TYR A 48 -16.46 4.27 -4.46
CA TYR A 48 -16.29 2.92 -3.96
C TYR A 48 -14.82 2.49 -3.97
N LEU A 49 -14.09 2.76 -5.06
CA LEU A 49 -12.68 2.40 -5.18
C LEU A 49 -11.82 3.14 -4.15
N ALA A 50 -12.03 4.44 -3.97
CA ALA A 50 -11.33 5.23 -2.96
C ALA A 50 -11.55 4.68 -1.56
N HIS A 51 -12.80 4.41 -1.19
CA HIS A 51 -13.16 3.79 0.09
C HIS A 51 -12.52 2.41 0.25
N TYR A 52 -12.53 1.58 -0.81
CA TYR A 52 -11.92 0.25 -0.78
C TYR A 52 -10.41 0.34 -0.50
N LEU A 53 -9.71 1.23 -1.20
CA LEU A 53 -8.27 1.46 -1.00
C LEU A 53 -7.97 1.93 0.42
N LEU A 54 -8.75 2.87 0.98
CA LEU A 54 -8.56 3.38 2.34
C LEU A 54 -8.86 2.34 3.41
N ALA A 55 -9.87 1.49 3.20
CA ALA A 55 -10.24 0.43 4.12
C ALA A 55 -9.21 -0.72 4.16
N HIS A 56 -8.58 -1.02 3.02
CA HIS A 56 -7.65 -2.14 2.87
C HIS A 56 -6.17 -1.70 2.84
N ASN A 57 -5.87 -0.43 3.11
CA ASN A 57 -4.50 0.07 3.12
C ASN A 57 -3.73 -0.57 4.30
N PRO A 58 -2.74 -1.45 4.05
CA PRO A 58 -1.99 -2.12 5.12
C PRO A 58 -1.18 -1.11 5.96
N ARG A 59 -0.83 0.05 5.39
CA ARG A 59 -0.12 1.11 6.11
C ARG A 59 -1.01 1.91 7.06
N ARG A 60 -2.33 1.88 6.87
CA ARG A 60 -3.26 2.54 7.78
C ARG A 60 -3.39 1.77 9.10
N SER A 61 -3.25 0.45 9.04
CA SER A 61 -3.28 -0.40 10.24
C SER A 61 -2.01 -0.31 11.08
N ILE A 62 -0.86 0.08 10.51
CA ILE A 62 0.40 0.21 11.29
C ILE A 62 0.50 1.51 12.10
N ASP A 63 -0.25 2.55 11.74
CA ASP A 63 -0.18 3.88 12.37
C ASP A 63 -1.22 4.07 13.48
N GLY A 64 -2.17 3.13 13.63
CA GLY A 64 -3.28 3.19 14.59
C GLY A 64 -2.94 2.84 16.05
N MET A 65 -1.70 2.46 16.36
CA MET A 65 -1.26 2.21 17.74
C MET A 65 0.04 2.96 18.05
N SER A 66 -0.06 4.27 18.21
CA SER A 66 0.88 5.03 19.04
C SER A 66 0.24 5.26 20.40
N PRO A 67 0.47 4.40 21.42
CA PRO A 67 0.20 4.81 22.79
C PRO A 67 1.17 5.95 23.09
N GLN A 68 0.64 7.15 23.30
CA GLN A 68 1.40 8.28 23.83
C GLN A 68 2.10 7.82 25.11
N ARG A 69 3.40 7.55 25.04
CA ARG A 69 4.26 7.50 26.23
C ARG A 69 4.34 8.93 26.76
N ARG A 70 3.42 9.24 27.68
CA ARG A 70 3.59 10.30 28.66
C ARG A 70 4.63 9.88 29.69
#